data_AF-A0A2W1BKM5-F1
#
_entry.id   AF-A0A2W1BKM5-F1
#
_cell.length_a   1.000
_cell.length_b   1.000
_cell.length_c   1.000
_cell.angle_alpha   90.00
_cell.angle_beta   90.00
_cell.angle_gamma   90.00
#
_symmetry.space_group_name_H-M   'P 1'
#
loop_
_entity.id
_entity.type
_entity.pdbx_description
1 polymer ?
#
loop_
_entity_poly.entity_id
_entity_poly.type
_entity_poly.pdbx_seq_one_letter_code
_entity_poly.pdbx_strand_id
1 'polypeptide(L)'
;MYIFEIKKELLVGFSLSILYITYYLVEVVKKPILICREGEFRQFLEENVPLLSEHYWPTPWCVESRLQTVLGSVLRSRLLPPVKYRRQVVRLSDGGQVALDWVESAGPARAVLLVLPGLTGCADADYHGAGAGVHAALAVSSPLDVVKGSECMERAPLNALLSYHMARNLRRTLRAHEPLRAGPCDWRGVERARSVREFDAAFTTKHFGFGSVDAYYAAASLRDKLAAVRVPLLCLCAADDPFQPLGAMPLEEAREAERVALLVTARGGHIGFLEGWWPARAARDQYIARLATQYFAALLARADLLHAAPDC
;
A
#
# COMPACT_ATOMS: atom_id res chain seq x y z
N MET A 1 -48.99 -19.78 -18.75
CA MET A 1 -47.56 -20.14 -18.71
C MET A 1 -46.70 -18.99 -18.20
N TYR A 2 -46.83 -17.77 -18.75
CA TYR A 2 -46.06 -16.56 -18.37
C TYR A 2 -46.05 -16.17 -16.87
N ILE A 3 -47.20 -16.22 -16.16
CA ILE A 3 -47.28 -15.79 -14.74
C ILE A 3 -46.47 -16.71 -13.80
N PHE A 4 -46.43 -18.02 -14.10
CA PHE A 4 -45.65 -18.97 -13.31
C PHE A 4 -44.14 -18.82 -13.55
N GLU A 5 -43.75 -18.36 -14.73
CA GLU A 5 -42.36 -18.12 -15.13
C GLU A 5 -41.81 -16.85 -14.46
N ILE A 6 -42.58 -15.76 -14.49
CA ILE A 6 -42.28 -14.51 -13.77
C ILE A 6 -42.10 -14.78 -12.26
N LYS A 7 -42.97 -15.60 -11.65
CA LYS A 7 -42.84 -15.96 -10.22
C LYS A 7 -41.57 -16.74 -9.90
N LYS A 8 -41.07 -17.58 -10.83
CA LYS A 8 -39.81 -18.31 -10.67
C LYS A 8 -38.60 -17.38 -10.77
N GLU A 9 -38.57 -16.49 -11.74
CA GLU A 9 -37.48 -15.51 -11.90
C GLU A 9 -37.38 -14.57 -10.69
N LEU A 10 -38.53 -14.08 -10.19
CA LEU A 10 -38.61 -13.28 -8.97
C LEU A 10 -38.08 -14.03 -7.75
N LEU A 11 -38.45 -15.31 -7.59
CA LEU A 11 -37.97 -16.15 -6.49
C LEU A 11 -36.46 -16.39 -6.56
N VAL A 12 -35.93 -16.65 -7.76
CA VAL A 12 -34.48 -16.80 -7.98
C VAL A 12 -33.75 -15.51 -7.68
N GLY A 13 -34.24 -14.36 -8.18
CA GLY A 13 -33.67 -13.05 -7.91
C GLY A 13 -33.65 -12.70 -6.41
N PHE A 14 -34.74 -12.99 -5.69
CA PHE A 14 -34.82 -12.79 -4.24
C PHE A 14 -33.83 -13.70 -3.50
N SER A 15 -33.74 -14.98 -3.89
CA SER A 15 -32.82 -15.94 -3.30
C SER A 15 -31.35 -15.53 -3.50
N LEU A 16 -30.98 -15.11 -4.72
CA LEU A 16 -29.65 -14.60 -5.03
C LEU A 16 -29.34 -13.31 -4.24
N SER A 17 -30.33 -12.43 -4.06
CA SER A 17 -30.18 -11.20 -3.28
C SER A 17 -29.94 -11.49 -1.80
N ILE A 18 -30.72 -12.41 -1.20
CA ILE A 18 -30.51 -12.85 0.19
C ILE A 18 -29.13 -13.49 0.34
N LEU A 19 -28.76 -14.37 -0.59
CA LEU A 19 -27.45 -15.03 -0.58
C LEU A 19 -26.32 -14.00 -0.65
N TYR A 20 -26.45 -13.01 -1.54
CA TYR A 20 -25.46 -11.95 -1.69
C TYR A 20 -25.36 -11.06 -0.45
N ILE A 21 -26.50 -10.62 0.10
CA ILE A 21 -26.56 -9.80 1.32
C ILE A 21 -25.94 -10.58 2.50
N THR A 22 -26.25 -11.86 2.61
CA THR A 22 -25.68 -12.73 3.66
C THR A 22 -24.17 -12.85 3.47
N TYR A 23 -23.70 -13.17 2.26
CA TYR A 23 -22.27 -13.19 1.93
C TYR A 23 -21.60 -11.84 2.27
N TYR A 24 -22.22 -10.73 1.89
CA TYR A 24 -21.67 -9.41 2.11
C TYR A 24 -21.56 -9.09 3.61
N LEU A 25 -22.61 -9.32 4.39
CA LEU A 25 -22.60 -9.02 5.83
C LEU A 25 -21.74 -9.99 6.64
N VAL A 26 -21.63 -11.25 6.22
CA VAL A 26 -20.89 -12.28 6.97
C VAL A 26 -19.44 -12.35 6.54
N GLU A 27 -19.11 -12.31 5.25
CA GLU A 27 -17.75 -12.55 4.74
C GLU A 27 -17.01 -11.27 4.32
N VAL A 28 -17.72 -10.23 3.88
CA VAL A 28 -17.11 -9.01 3.32
C VAL A 28 -16.95 -7.92 4.38
N VAL A 29 -17.99 -7.68 5.17
CA VAL A 29 -18.00 -6.67 6.24
C VAL A 29 -17.33 -7.25 7.48
N LYS A 30 -16.06 -6.89 7.68
CA LYS A 30 -15.25 -7.34 8.82
C LYS A 30 -14.59 -6.15 9.49
N LYS A 31 -14.34 -6.27 10.78
CA LYS A 31 -13.39 -5.39 11.47
C LYS A 31 -11.97 -5.68 10.98
N PRO A 32 -11.10 -4.67 10.86
CA PRO A 32 -9.70 -4.93 10.58
C PRO A 32 -9.05 -5.66 11.75
N ILE A 33 -7.99 -6.42 11.45
CA ILE A 33 -7.17 -7.10 12.45
C ILE A 33 -5.92 -6.26 12.66
N LEU A 34 -5.63 -5.91 13.91
CA LEU A 34 -4.38 -5.28 14.29
C LEU A 34 -3.33 -6.35 14.63
N ILE A 35 -2.19 -6.29 13.95
CA ILE A 35 -1.05 -7.17 14.17
C ILE A 35 0.11 -6.28 14.58
N CYS A 36 0.42 -6.30 15.87
CA CYS A 36 1.40 -5.43 16.50
C CYS A 36 1.90 -6.11 17.77
N ARG A 37 3.14 -5.80 18.17
CA ARG A 37 3.65 -6.14 19.49
C ARG A 37 2.75 -5.57 20.58
N GLU A 38 2.56 -6.31 21.66
CA GLU A 38 1.96 -5.77 22.89
C GLU A 38 2.86 -4.68 23.48
N GLY A 39 2.28 -3.54 23.86
CA GLY A 39 3.02 -2.42 24.43
C GLY A 39 2.37 -1.06 24.18
N GLU A 40 3.14 0.00 24.41
CA GLU A 40 2.66 1.39 24.36
C GLU A 40 2.10 1.78 23.00
N PHE A 41 2.77 1.41 21.90
CA PHE A 41 2.29 1.76 20.55
C PHE A 41 0.94 1.11 20.23
N ARG A 42 0.74 -0.14 20.64
CA ARG A 42 -0.54 -0.83 20.46
C ARG A 42 -1.65 -0.18 21.28
N GLN A 43 -1.40 0.09 22.56
CA GLN A 43 -2.37 0.77 23.44
C GLN A 43 -2.77 2.13 22.85
N PHE A 44 -1.78 2.90 22.39
CA PHE A 44 -2.01 4.16 21.70
C PHE A 44 -2.96 4.00 20.50
N LEU A 45 -2.72 3.01 19.63
CA LEU A 45 -3.57 2.77 18.46
C LEU A 45 -5.01 2.39 18.86
N GLU A 46 -5.16 1.46 19.80
CA GLU A 46 -6.48 0.99 20.25
C GLU A 46 -7.30 2.09 20.94
N GLU A 47 -6.67 2.98 21.69
CA GLU A 47 -7.33 4.08 22.40
C GLU A 47 -7.66 5.26 21.48
N ASN A 48 -6.82 5.55 20.48
CA ASN A 48 -6.88 6.82 19.74
C ASN A 48 -7.26 6.68 18.26
N VAL A 49 -7.36 5.46 17.72
CA VAL A 49 -7.76 5.20 16.34
C VAL A 49 -9.05 4.37 16.31
N PRO A 50 -10.24 5.00 16.47
CA PRO A 50 -11.53 4.31 16.54
C PRO A 50 -11.80 3.31 15.41
N LEU A 51 -11.28 3.60 14.21
CA LEU A 51 -11.46 2.78 13.01
C LEU A 51 -10.94 1.34 13.18
N LEU A 52 -10.03 1.07 14.13
CA LEU A 52 -9.61 -0.29 14.48
C LEU A 52 -10.76 -1.14 15.04
N SER A 53 -11.74 -0.51 15.68
CA SER A 53 -12.88 -1.17 16.33
C SER A 53 -14.14 -1.19 15.45
N GLU A 54 -14.13 -0.45 14.35
CA GLU A 54 -15.24 -0.30 13.41
C GLU A 54 -15.20 -1.39 12.32
N HIS A 55 -16.37 -1.70 11.75
CA HIS A 55 -16.43 -2.53 10.56
C HIS A 55 -16.00 -1.72 9.35
N TYR A 56 -15.13 -2.29 8.51
CA TYR A 56 -14.91 -1.77 7.18
C TYR A 56 -16.07 -2.19 6.27
N TRP A 57 -16.61 -1.25 5.50
CA TRP A 57 -17.76 -1.48 4.60
C TRP A 57 -17.35 -1.34 3.13
N PRO A 58 -16.70 -2.38 2.53
CA PRO A 58 -16.32 -2.38 1.12
C PRO A 58 -17.49 -1.99 0.21
N THR A 59 -17.25 -1.19 -0.82
CA THR A 59 -18.33 -0.84 -1.76
C THR A 59 -19.05 -2.10 -2.28
N PRO A 60 -20.37 -2.28 -2.02
CA PRO A 60 -21.04 -3.56 -2.22
C PRO A 60 -21.05 -4.07 -3.65
N TRP A 61 -20.96 -3.22 -4.66
CA TRP A 61 -20.90 -3.64 -6.06
C TRP A 61 -19.46 -3.76 -6.60
N CYS A 62 -18.47 -3.55 -5.73
CA CYS A 62 -17.04 -3.54 -6.04
C CYS A 62 -16.26 -4.29 -4.95
N VAL A 63 -16.65 -5.52 -4.62
CA VAL A 63 -15.98 -6.30 -3.56
C VAL A 63 -14.74 -7.04 -4.04
N GLU A 64 -14.57 -7.22 -5.36
CA GLU A 64 -13.41 -7.91 -5.92
C GLU A 64 -12.15 -7.04 -5.85
N SER A 65 -11.07 -7.66 -5.38
CA SER A 65 -9.77 -7.05 -5.08
C SER A 65 -9.16 -6.22 -6.21
N ARG A 66 -9.10 -6.78 -7.42
CA ARG A 66 -8.52 -6.09 -8.59
C ARG A 66 -9.43 -4.96 -9.06
N LEU A 67 -10.74 -5.18 -9.04
CA LEU A 67 -11.72 -4.15 -9.38
C LEU A 67 -11.63 -2.96 -8.43
N GLN A 68 -11.51 -3.18 -7.12
CA GLN A 68 -11.27 -2.11 -6.15
C GLN A 68 -9.97 -1.35 -6.44
N THR A 69 -8.91 -2.07 -6.77
CA THR A 69 -7.60 -1.49 -7.09
C THR A 69 -7.68 -0.56 -8.29
N VAL A 70 -8.25 -1.05 -9.40
CA VAL A 70 -8.39 -0.28 -10.65
C VAL A 70 -9.34 0.89 -10.44
N LEU A 71 -10.53 0.65 -9.88
CA LEU A 71 -11.54 1.67 -9.68
C LEU A 71 -11.05 2.76 -8.71
N GLY A 72 -10.39 2.38 -7.61
CA GLY A 72 -9.81 3.34 -6.67
C GLY A 72 -8.75 4.22 -7.31
N SER A 73 -7.88 3.67 -8.15
CA SER A 73 -6.90 4.46 -8.91
C SER A 73 -7.60 5.45 -9.86
N VAL A 74 -8.60 4.98 -10.62
CA VAL A 74 -9.31 5.81 -11.59
C VAL A 74 -10.11 6.91 -10.91
N LEU A 75 -10.89 6.58 -9.87
CA LEU A 75 -11.69 7.55 -9.12
C LEU A 75 -10.81 8.62 -8.50
N ARG A 76 -9.71 8.25 -7.81
CA ARG A 76 -8.80 9.24 -7.22
C ARG A 76 -8.17 10.15 -8.27
N SER A 77 -7.73 9.60 -9.41
CA SER A 77 -7.15 10.40 -10.50
C SER A 77 -8.10 11.42 -11.13
N ARG A 78 -9.43 11.19 -11.03
CA ARG A 78 -10.46 12.04 -11.63
C ARG A 78 -11.14 12.98 -10.63
N LEU A 79 -11.30 12.54 -9.38
CA LEU A 79 -12.10 13.24 -8.37
C LEU A 79 -11.24 14.10 -7.44
N LEU A 80 -9.97 13.77 -7.24
CA LEU A 80 -9.10 14.56 -6.38
C LEU A 80 -8.49 15.72 -7.15
N PRO A 81 -8.53 16.95 -6.60
CA PRO A 81 -7.80 18.06 -7.18
C PRO A 81 -6.29 17.78 -7.10
N PRO A 82 -5.49 18.28 -8.06
CA PRO A 82 -4.04 18.21 -7.98
C PRO A 82 -3.57 18.91 -6.70
N VAL A 83 -2.78 18.20 -5.91
CA VAL A 83 -2.17 18.75 -4.70
C VAL A 83 -0.92 19.52 -5.09
N LYS A 84 -0.82 20.78 -4.66
CA LYS A 84 0.43 21.54 -4.77
C LYS A 84 1.37 21.10 -3.66
N TYR A 85 2.57 20.71 -4.04
CA TYR A 85 3.61 20.29 -3.12
C TYR A 85 4.98 20.80 -3.60
N ARG A 86 5.90 20.94 -2.66
CA ARG A 86 7.32 21.14 -2.92
C ARG A 86 8.01 19.79 -2.88
N ARG A 87 8.59 19.35 -4.00
CA ARG A 87 9.39 18.11 -4.03
C ARG A 87 10.81 18.36 -3.56
N GLN A 88 11.28 17.53 -2.64
CA GLN A 88 12.68 17.43 -2.25
C GLN A 88 13.19 16.04 -2.65
N VAL A 89 14.26 15.98 -3.42
CA VAL A 89 14.91 14.70 -3.77
C VAL A 89 16.08 14.50 -2.81
N VAL A 90 15.99 13.47 -2.00
CA VAL A 90 17.03 13.04 -1.07
C VAL A 90 17.85 11.95 -1.75
N ARG A 91 19.16 12.16 -1.86
CA ARG A 91 20.09 11.15 -2.36
C ARG A 91 20.58 10.28 -1.21
N LEU A 92 20.49 8.98 -1.38
CA LEU A 92 20.90 7.98 -0.39
C LEU A 92 22.38 7.63 -0.55
N SER A 93 22.94 7.00 0.48
CA SER A 93 24.34 6.57 0.55
C SER A 93 24.70 5.53 -0.52
N ASP A 94 23.74 4.72 -0.95
CA ASP A 94 23.84 3.76 -2.06
C ASP A 94 23.72 4.39 -3.46
N GLY A 95 23.57 5.72 -3.54
CA GLY A 95 23.37 6.46 -4.79
C GLY A 95 21.93 6.49 -5.28
N GLY A 96 21.01 5.77 -4.62
CA GLY A 96 19.57 5.84 -4.84
C GLY A 96 18.97 7.20 -4.49
N GLN A 97 17.71 7.40 -4.85
CA GLN A 97 17.01 8.66 -4.62
C GLN A 97 15.61 8.41 -4.05
N VAL A 98 15.22 9.22 -3.07
CA VAL A 98 13.86 9.28 -2.53
C VAL A 98 13.29 10.67 -2.78
N ALA A 99 12.11 10.74 -3.38
CA ALA A 99 11.38 12.00 -3.55
C ALA A 99 10.40 12.18 -2.38
N LEU A 100 10.56 13.27 -1.63
CA LEU A 100 9.66 13.71 -0.57
C LEU A 100 8.81 14.87 -1.08
N ASP A 101 7.49 14.73 -1.06
CA ASP A 101 6.56 15.76 -1.50
C ASP A 101 5.94 16.47 -0.30
N TRP A 102 6.33 17.73 -0.08
CA TRP A 102 5.92 18.54 1.06
C TRP A 102 4.70 19.39 0.71
N VAL A 103 3.60 19.19 1.43
CA VAL A 103 2.44 20.11 1.37
C VAL A 103 2.63 21.16 2.44
N GLU A 104 2.88 22.40 2.03
CA GLU A 104 3.07 23.52 2.97
C GLU A 104 1.75 23.85 3.69
N SER A 105 1.83 24.04 5.00
CA SER A 105 0.71 24.46 5.86
C SER A 105 1.12 25.71 6.64
N ALA A 106 0.17 26.60 6.91
CA ALA A 106 0.41 27.86 7.62
C ALA A 106 0.65 27.70 9.15
N GLY A 107 0.68 26.46 9.67
CA GLY A 107 0.85 26.16 11.10
C GLY A 107 2.26 25.68 11.49
N PRO A 108 2.54 25.48 12.79
CA PRO A 108 3.83 25.00 13.28
C PRO A 108 4.20 23.64 12.69
N ALA A 109 5.43 23.53 12.19
CA ALA A 109 5.93 22.40 11.41
C ALA A 109 6.19 21.15 12.28
N ARG A 110 5.21 20.25 12.38
CA ARG A 110 5.45 18.85 12.76
C ARG A 110 5.32 18.00 11.51
N ALA A 111 6.46 17.58 10.96
CA ALA A 111 6.51 16.83 9.71
C ALA A 111 5.98 15.41 9.92
N VAL A 112 4.86 15.12 9.25
CA VAL A 112 4.21 13.81 9.19
C VAL A 112 4.45 13.21 7.81
N LEU A 113 4.98 11.98 7.74
CA LEU A 113 5.23 11.29 6.47
C LEU A 113 4.08 10.34 6.13
N LEU A 114 3.47 10.52 4.96
CA LEU A 114 2.59 9.53 4.36
C LEU A 114 3.37 8.77 3.29
N VAL A 115 3.62 7.48 3.52
CA VAL A 115 4.28 6.61 2.55
C VAL A 115 3.21 5.94 1.70
N LEU A 116 2.99 6.47 0.51
CA LEU A 116 2.14 5.83 -0.49
C LEU A 116 2.92 4.73 -1.21
N PRO A 117 2.26 3.65 -1.69
CA PRO A 117 2.96 2.50 -2.24
C PRO A 117 3.77 2.89 -3.48
N GLY A 118 5.04 2.50 -3.46
CA GLY A 118 5.95 2.52 -4.61
C GLY A 118 6.61 1.16 -4.74
N LEU A 119 6.87 0.71 -5.98
CA LEU A 119 7.45 -0.61 -6.26
C LEU A 119 8.92 -0.75 -5.83
N THR A 120 9.48 0.24 -5.14
CA THR A 120 10.90 0.35 -4.81
C THR A 120 11.06 1.18 -3.53
N GLY A 121 10.79 0.57 -2.37
CA GLY A 121 11.13 1.15 -1.07
C GLY A 121 12.18 0.27 -0.41
N CYS A 122 13.43 0.72 -0.31
CA CYS A 122 14.45 0.03 0.46
C CYS A 122 14.43 0.58 1.89
N ALA A 123 14.32 -0.25 2.93
CA ALA A 123 14.51 0.18 4.32
C ALA A 123 15.97 0.24 4.78
N ASP A 124 16.95 -0.15 3.94
CA ASP A 124 18.36 0.22 4.18
C ASP A 124 18.66 1.64 3.72
N ALA A 125 17.69 2.33 3.11
CA ALA A 125 17.80 3.76 2.90
C ALA A 125 17.93 4.41 4.28
N ASP A 126 19.04 5.10 4.52
CA ASP A 126 19.34 5.92 5.70
C ASP A 126 18.29 7.04 5.91
N TYR A 127 17.03 6.70 6.17
CA TYR A 127 16.02 7.62 6.71
C TYR A 127 16.44 8.12 8.10
N HIS A 128 17.41 7.43 8.73
CA HIS A 128 18.08 7.84 9.95
C HIS A 128 19.15 8.94 9.75
N GLY A 129 19.62 9.19 8.52
CA GLY A 129 20.78 10.06 8.26
C GLY A 129 20.51 11.30 7.42
N ALA A 130 19.47 11.32 6.60
CA ALA A 130 19.28 12.37 5.61
C ALA A 130 18.25 13.44 6.01
N GLY A 131 18.46 14.16 7.13
CA GLY A 131 17.87 15.50 7.40
C GLY A 131 16.36 15.71 7.15
N ALA A 132 15.56 14.64 7.08
CA ALA A 132 14.17 14.72 6.62
C ALA A 132 13.16 14.89 7.76
N GLY A 133 13.57 14.68 9.02
CA GLY A 133 12.72 14.89 10.19
C GLY A 133 11.42 14.10 10.16
N VAL A 134 11.47 12.82 9.78
CA VAL A 134 10.28 11.95 9.76
C VAL A 134 9.96 11.51 11.19
N HIS A 135 8.77 11.87 11.70
CA HIS A 135 8.39 11.56 13.09
C HIS A 135 7.44 10.37 13.20
N ALA A 136 6.72 10.03 12.13
CA ALA A 136 5.79 8.90 12.02
C ALA A 136 5.48 8.62 10.55
N ALA A 137 4.99 7.42 10.26
CA ALA A 137 4.67 6.96 8.91
C ALA A 137 3.36 6.15 8.84
N LEU A 138 2.60 6.37 7.78
CA LEU A 138 1.52 5.48 7.34
C LEU A 138 1.91 4.90 5.98
N ALA A 139 1.99 3.57 5.89
CA ALA A 139 2.20 2.84 4.65
C ALA A 139 0.88 2.21 4.19
N VAL A 140 0.51 2.35 2.91
CA VAL A 140 -0.70 1.71 2.36
C VAL A 140 -0.28 0.69 1.31
N SER A 141 -0.52 -0.59 1.59
CA SER A 141 -0.20 -1.72 0.72
C SER A 141 1.21 -1.68 0.14
N SER A 142 2.14 -1.22 0.98
CA SER A 142 3.56 -1.21 0.65
C SER A 142 4.09 -2.63 0.64
N PRO A 143 4.97 -3.00 -0.31
CA PRO A 143 5.47 -4.35 -0.39
C PRO A 143 6.39 -4.72 0.78
N LEU A 144 5.83 -5.37 1.82
CA LEU A 144 6.61 -5.74 3.02
C LEU A 144 7.54 -6.94 2.79
N ASP A 145 7.10 -7.92 2.00
CA ASP A 145 7.91 -9.02 1.48
C ASP A 145 7.84 -9.00 -0.05
N VAL A 146 8.90 -8.49 -0.69
CA VAL A 146 8.97 -8.32 -2.15
C VAL A 146 9.13 -9.67 -2.83
N VAL A 147 9.78 -10.64 -2.18
CA VAL A 147 9.96 -12.00 -2.72
C VAL A 147 8.61 -12.67 -2.87
N LYS A 148 7.85 -12.79 -1.77
CA LYS A 148 6.49 -13.37 -1.81
C LYS A 148 5.54 -12.55 -2.67
N GLY A 149 5.71 -11.21 -2.68
CA GLY A 149 4.93 -10.32 -3.54
C GLY A 149 5.14 -10.59 -5.03
N SER A 150 6.40 -10.77 -5.45
CA SER A 150 6.73 -11.14 -6.83
C SER A 150 6.15 -12.49 -7.19
N GLU A 151 6.28 -13.51 -6.32
CA GLU A 151 5.70 -14.83 -6.57
C GLU A 151 4.19 -14.77 -6.78
N CYS A 152 3.47 -13.97 -5.97
CA CYS A 152 2.03 -13.76 -6.13
C CYS A 152 1.70 -13.08 -7.46
N MET A 153 2.49 -12.11 -7.88
CA MET A 153 2.32 -11.40 -9.14
C MET A 153 2.56 -12.29 -10.37
N GLU A 154 3.40 -13.31 -10.27
CA GLU A 154 3.70 -14.25 -11.35
C GLU A 154 2.66 -15.38 -11.50
N ARG A 155 1.71 -15.50 -10.58
CA ARG A 155 0.64 -16.52 -10.67
C ARG A 155 -0.29 -16.27 -11.86
N ALA A 156 -0.51 -17.30 -12.66
CA ALA A 156 -1.39 -17.24 -13.82
C ALA A 156 -2.89 -17.39 -13.43
N PRO A 157 -3.83 -16.91 -14.27
CA PRO A 157 -3.61 -16.09 -15.47
C PRO A 157 -3.75 -14.58 -15.22
N LEU A 158 -4.55 -14.16 -14.23
CA LEU A 158 -4.92 -12.75 -14.04
C LEU A 158 -3.77 -11.88 -13.51
N ASN A 159 -2.97 -12.39 -12.57
CA ASN A 159 -1.85 -11.63 -12.02
C ASN A 159 -0.70 -11.50 -13.03
N ALA A 160 -0.45 -12.55 -13.82
CA ALA A 160 0.50 -12.50 -14.93
C ALA A 160 0.13 -11.42 -15.98
N LEU A 161 -1.15 -11.26 -16.32
CA LEU A 161 -1.61 -10.19 -17.22
C LEU A 161 -1.37 -8.79 -16.63
N LEU A 162 -1.58 -8.64 -15.33
CA LEU A 162 -1.32 -7.39 -14.61
C LEU A 162 0.18 -7.09 -14.56
N SER A 163 1.02 -8.09 -14.27
CA SER A 163 2.49 -8.00 -14.33
C SER A 163 2.97 -7.56 -15.71
N TYR A 164 2.38 -8.11 -16.77
CA TYR A 164 2.67 -7.69 -18.15
C TYR A 164 2.30 -6.22 -18.41
N HIS A 165 1.14 -5.79 -17.94
CA HIS A 165 0.73 -4.38 -18.05
C HIS A 165 1.71 -3.46 -17.30
N MET A 166 2.12 -3.82 -16.08
CA MET A 166 3.08 -3.07 -15.28
C MET A 166 4.46 -3.01 -15.96
N ALA A 167 4.98 -4.13 -16.46
CA ALA A 167 6.22 -4.18 -17.22
C ALA A 167 6.16 -3.30 -18.48
N ARG A 168 5.02 -3.25 -19.18
CA ARG A 168 4.82 -2.32 -20.30
C ARG A 168 4.88 -0.86 -19.88
N ASN A 169 4.33 -0.51 -18.72
CA ASN A 169 4.40 0.86 -18.20
C ASN A 169 5.81 1.22 -17.75
N LEU A 170 6.53 0.33 -17.06
CA LEU A 170 7.94 0.51 -16.68
C LEU A 170 8.83 0.77 -17.89
N ARG A 171 8.69 -0.03 -18.97
CA ARG A 171 9.38 0.19 -20.24
C ARG A 171 9.08 1.57 -20.83
N ARG A 172 7.82 2.02 -20.81
CA ARG A 172 7.43 3.35 -21.31
C ARG A 172 8.05 4.47 -20.48
N THR A 173 8.02 4.36 -19.15
CA THR A 173 8.63 5.31 -18.24
C THR A 173 10.13 5.42 -18.49
N LEU A 174 10.84 4.29 -18.57
CA LEU A 174 12.27 4.27 -18.81
C LEU A 174 12.64 4.87 -20.18
N ARG A 175 11.84 4.61 -21.22
CA ARG A 175 12.02 5.24 -22.55
C ARG A 175 11.87 6.76 -22.51
N ALA A 176 10.98 7.28 -21.67
CA ALA A 176 10.74 8.71 -21.53
C ALA A 176 11.80 9.44 -20.69
N HIS A 177 12.61 8.73 -19.89
CA HIS A 177 13.60 9.33 -18.99
C HIS A 177 15.02 9.06 -19.50
N GLU A 178 15.49 9.90 -20.42
CA GLU A 178 16.81 9.78 -21.05
C GLU A 178 17.99 9.64 -20.06
N PRO A 179 18.06 10.38 -18.94
CA PRO A 179 19.21 10.26 -18.02
C PRO A 179 19.39 8.86 -17.43
N LEU A 180 18.29 8.12 -17.20
CA LEU A 180 18.35 6.74 -16.70
C LEU A 180 18.90 5.76 -17.74
N ARG A 181 18.93 6.16 -19.02
CA ARG A 181 19.42 5.33 -20.12
C ARG A 181 20.95 5.34 -20.25
N ALA A 182 21.64 6.26 -19.57
CA ALA A 182 23.09 6.35 -19.59
C ALA A 182 23.78 5.33 -18.66
N GLY A 183 23.04 4.71 -17.73
CA GLY A 183 23.57 3.71 -16.80
C GLY A 183 23.64 2.30 -17.39
N PRO A 184 24.30 1.35 -16.68
CA PRO A 184 24.36 -0.05 -17.08
C PRO A 184 22.95 -0.67 -17.20
N CYS A 185 22.65 -1.29 -18.35
CA CYS A 185 21.34 -1.85 -18.65
C CYS A 185 21.41 -2.93 -19.75
N ASP A 186 20.64 -4.01 -19.63
CA ASP A 186 20.34 -4.91 -20.75
C ASP A 186 19.12 -4.38 -21.52
N TRP A 187 19.35 -3.51 -22.49
CA TRP A 187 18.28 -2.92 -23.31
C TRP A 187 17.44 -3.96 -24.04
N ARG A 188 18.06 -5.06 -24.51
CA ARG A 188 17.31 -6.11 -25.22
C ARG A 188 16.38 -6.84 -24.27
N GLY A 189 16.86 -7.15 -23.06
CA GLY A 189 16.04 -7.72 -21.99
C GLY A 189 14.90 -6.78 -21.60
N VAL A 190 15.19 -5.50 -21.37
CA VAL A 190 14.20 -4.47 -21.03
C VAL A 190 13.10 -4.39 -22.08
N GLU A 191 13.44 -4.34 -23.36
CA GLU A 191 12.43 -4.24 -24.42
C GLU A 191 11.55 -5.48 -24.53
N ARG A 192 12.11 -6.66 -24.25
CA ARG A 192 11.40 -7.94 -24.32
C ARG A 192 10.63 -8.28 -23.06
N ALA A 193 10.93 -7.61 -21.93
CA ALA A 193 10.34 -7.91 -20.64
C ALA A 193 8.80 -7.94 -20.68
N ARG A 194 8.25 -9.06 -20.23
CA ARG A 194 6.83 -9.38 -20.13
C ARG A 194 6.35 -9.49 -18.69
N SER A 195 7.24 -9.44 -17.71
CA SER A 195 6.92 -9.36 -16.29
C SER A 195 7.76 -8.29 -15.61
N VAL A 196 7.32 -7.85 -14.43
CA VAL A 196 8.11 -6.95 -13.58
C VAL A 196 9.46 -7.59 -13.24
N ARG A 197 9.48 -8.89 -12.94
CA ARG A 197 10.71 -9.62 -12.62
C ARG A 197 11.70 -9.66 -13.77
N GLU A 198 11.22 -9.87 -15.01
CA GLU A 198 12.07 -9.78 -16.21
C GLU A 198 12.61 -8.36 -16.42
N PHE A 199 11.78 -7.34 -16.16
CA PHE A 199 12.22 -5.95 -16.24
C PHE A 199 13.31 -5.65 -15.18
N ASP A 200 13.11 -6.08 -13.93
CA ASP A 200 14.08 -5.85 -12.85
C ASP A 200 15.39 -6.60 -13.09
N ALA A 201 15.33 -7.82 -13.63
CA ALA A 201 16.52 -8.56 -14.04
C ALA A 201 17.31 -7.86 -15.15
N ALA A 202 16.64 -7.19 -16.09
CA ALA A 202 17.28 -6.52 -17.23
C ALA A 202 17.74 -5.08 -16.92
N PHE A 203 16.98 -4.34 -16.11
CA PHE A 203 17.24 -2.95 -15.76
C PHE A 203 17.70 -2.79 -14.33
N THR A 204 16.83 -3.02 -13.35
CA THR A 204 17.01 -2.65 -11.94
C THR A 204 18.26 -3.24 -11.34
N THR A 205 18.49 -4.55 -11.54
CA THR A 205 19.69 -5.22 -11.02
C THR A 205 20.97 -4.66 -11.63
N LYS A 206 20.96 -4.31 -12.92
CA LYS A 206 22.13 -3.74 -13.61
C LYS A 206 22.39 -2.29 -13.17
N HIS A 207 21.32 -1.52 -13.02
CA HIS A 207 21.39 -0.12 -12.66
C HIS A 207 21.91 0.08 -11.23
N PHE A 208 21.47 -0.76 -10.29
CA PHE A 208 21.85 -0.67 -8.87
C PHE A 208 22.93 -1.68 -8.44
N GLY A 209 23.52 -2.43 -9.38
CA GLY A 209 24.65 -3.32 -9.10
C GLY A 209 24.31 -4.60 -8.33
N PHE A 210 23.06 -5.06 -8.35
CA PHE A 210 22.68 -6.35 -7.76
C PHE A 210 23.11 -7.53 -8.65
N GLY A 211 23.66 -8.57 -8.03
CA GLY A 211 24.10 -9.79 -8.73
C GLY A 211 22.96 -10.61 -9.35
N SER A 212 21.76 -10.53 -8.77
CA SER A 212 20.56 -11.21 -9.27
C SER A 212 19.29 -10.46 -8.86
N VAL A 213 18.17 -10.79 -9.51
CA VAL A 213 16.86 -10.23 -9.14
C VAL A 213 16.42 -10.71 -7.76
N ASP A 214 16.80 -11.91 -7.34
CA ASP A 214 16.52 -12.43 -6.00
C ASP A 214 17.31 -11.69 -4.93
N ALA A 215 18.58 -11.34 -5.20
CA ALA A 215 19.37 -10.50 -4.30
C ALA A 215 18.75 -9.11 -4.16
N TYR A 216 18.27 -8.54 -5.27
CA TYR A 216 17.54 -7.27 -5.25
C TYR A 216 16.24 -7.36 -4.42
N TYR A 217 15.42 -8.39 -4.65
CA TYR A 217 14.15 -8.55 -3.92
C TYR A 217 14.36 -8.82 -2.42
N ALA A 218 15.36 -9.63 -2.06
CA ALA A 218 15.73 -9.83 -0.66
C ALA A 218 16.13 -8.49 -0.01
N ALA A 219 16.98 -7.69 -0.67
CA ALA A 219 17.38 -6.38 -0.18
C ALA A 219 16.22 -5.36 -0.12
N ALA A 220 15.30 -5.41 -1.08
CA ALA A 220 14.13 -4.53 -1.14
C ALA A 220 13.03 -4.92 -0.12
N SER A 221 13.07 -6.13 0.43
CA SER A 221 12.07 -6.59 1.38
C SER A 221 12.24 -5.91 2.74
N LEU A 222 11.11 -5.51 3.33
CA LEU A 222 11.05 -4.84 4.64
C LEU A 222 10.96 -5.82 5.80
N ARG A 223 10.56 -7.07 5.55
CA ARG A 223 10.33 -8.11 6.56
C ARG A 223 11.45 -8.21 7.60
N ASP A 224 12.71 -8.27 7.16
CA ASP A 224 13.87 -8.45 8.05
C ASP A 224 14.36 -7.12 8.65
N LYS A 225 13.70 -6.01 8.30
CA LYS A 225 14.06 -4.64 8.67
C LYS A 225 13.03 -3.98 9.57
N LEU A 226 11.88 -4.62 9.82
CA LEU A 226 10.81 -4.06 10.65
C LEU A 226 11.29 -3.74 12.08
N ALA A 227 12.15 -4.58 12.65
CA ALA A 227 12.73 -4.34 13.98
C ALA A 227 13.64 -3.10 14.05
N ALA A 228 14.18 -2.64 12.91
CA ALA A 228 15.02 -1.44 12.85
C ALA A 228 14.19 -0.14 12.74
N VAL A 229 12.88 -0.23 12.51
CA VAL A 229 12.00 0.93 12.41
C VAL A 229 11.87 1.59 13.78
N ARG A 230 12.32 2.84 13.86
CA ARG A 230 12.30 3.60 15.11
C ARG A 230 11.16 4.60 15.22
N VAL A 231 10.45 4.92 14.16
CA VAL A 231 9.28 5.82 14.24
C VAL A 231 7.99 5.00 14.28
N PRO A 232 6.89 5.51 14.88
CA PRO A 232 5.58 4.90 14.71
C PRO A 232 5.28 4.69 13.23
N LEU A 233 5.09 3.42 12.83
CA LEU A 233 4.75 3.00 11.49
C LEU A 233 3.48 2.17 11.53
N LEU A 234 2.42 2.70 10.92
CA LEU A 234 1.19 1.95 10.67
C LEU A 234 1.16 1.50 9.21
N CYS A 235 0.97 0.21 8.96
CA CYS A 235 0.83 -0.35 7.62
C CYS A 235 -0.61 -0.81 7.41
N LEU A 236 -1.36 -0.11 6.55
CA LEU A 236 -2.67 -0.57 6.09
C LEU A 236 -2.50 -1.60 4.97
N CYS A 237 -3.02 -2.81 5.19
CA CYS A 237 -2.94 -3.92 4.25
C CYS A 237 -4.33 -4.54 4.03
N ALA A 238 -4.54 -5.18 2.87
CA ALA A 238 -5.75 -5.96 2.61
C ALA A 238 -5.40 -7.44 2.48
N ALA A 239 -6.13 -8.31 3.19
CA ALA A 239 -5.93 -9.75 3.14
C ALA A 239 -6.16 -10.33 1.73
N ASP A 240 -6.98 -9.66 0.92
CA ASP A 240 -7.30 -10.01 -0.46
C ASP A 240 -6.46 -9.28 -1.52
N ASP A 241 -5.42 -8.54 -1.13
CA ASP A 241 -4.50 -7.87 -2.04
C ASP A 241 -3.96 -8.87 -3.11
N PRO A 242 -4.04 -8.55 -4.41
CA PRO A 242 -3.68 -9.49 -5.47
C PRO A 242 -2.17 -9.71 -5.56
N PHE A 243 -1.36 -8.84 -4.96
CA PHE A 243 0.10 -8.89 -4.93
C PHE A 243 0.62 -9.30 -3.56
N GLN A 244 -0.02 -8.85 -2.48
CA GLN A 244 0.40 -9.13 -1.10
C GLN A 244 -0.74 -9.65 -0.23
N PRO A 245 -1.28 -10.84 -0.53
CA PRO A 245 -2.32 -11.45 0.28
C PRO A 245 -1.80 -11.75 1.70
N LEU A 246 -2.70 -12.08 2.63
CA LEU A 246 -2.35 -12.31 4.04
C LEU A 246 -1.13 -13.23 4.26
N GLY A 247 -1.00 -14.32 3.49
CA GLY A 247 0.13 -15.26 3.59
C GLY A 247 1.49 -14.71 3.12
N ALA A 248 1.48 -13.59 2.41
CA ALA A 248 2.68 -12.87 1.96
C ALA A 248 3.15 -11.81 2.98
N MET A 249 2.36 -11.51 4.01
CA MET A 249 2.68 -10.48 4.99
C MET A 249 3.62 -11.03 6.09
N PRO A 250 4.59 -10.24 6.58
CA PRO A 250 5.49 -10.64 7.66
C PRO A 250 4.83 -10.48 9.04
N LEU A 251 3.87 -11.36 9.34
CA LEU A 251 3.01 -11.24 10.53
C LEU A 251 3.78 -11.43 11.84
N GLU A 252 4.74 -12.34 11.87
CA GLU A 252 5.53 -12.62 13.07
C GLU A 252 6.55 -11.50 13.30
N GLU A 253 7.24 -11.05 12.26
CA GLU A 253 8.19 -9.95 12.35
C GLU A 253 7.50 -8.64 12.80
N ALA A 254 6.24 -8.41 12.39
CA ALA A 254 5.43 -7.29 12.88
C ALA A 254 4.99 -7.42 14.34
N ARG A 255 4.83 -8.64 14.88
CA ARG A 255 4.53 -8.86 16.30
C ARG A 255 5.74 -8.64 17.21
N GLU A 256 6.94 -8.68 16.66
CA GLU A 256 8.17 -8.48 17.41
C GLU A 256 8.64 -7.02 17.40
N ALA A 257 8.34 -6.29 16.32
CA ALA A 257 8.71 -4.89 16.14
C ALA A 257 7.96 -3.94 17.10
N GLU A 258 8.71 -3.08 17.79
CA GLU A 258 8.17 -2.21 18.85
C GLU A 258 7.25 -1.10 18.33
N ARG A 259 7.57 -0.54 17.15
CA ARG A 259 6.94 0.66 16.61
C ARG A 259 6.26 0.42 15.26
N VAL A 260 6.02 -0.84 14.91
CA VAL A 260 5.37 -1.23 13.66
C VAL A 260 4.06 -1.94 13.97
N ALA A 261 3.00 -1.56 13.25
CA ALA A 261 1.71 -2.24 13.32
C ALA A 261 1.18 -2.48 11.91
N LEU A 262 0.64 -3.68 11.66
CA LEU A 262 -0.15 -3.97 10.46
C LEU A 262 -1.63 -3.90 10.81
N LEU A 263 -2.37 -3.05 10.11
CA LEU A 263 -3.83 -3.00 10.13
C LEU A 263 -4.34 -3.73 8.89
N VAL A 264 -4.88 -4.94 9.08
CA VAL A 264 -5.27 -5.83 7.99
C VAL A 264 -6.79 -5.85 7.82
N THR A 265 -7.30 -5.32 6.72
CA THR A 265 -8.72 -5.46 6.34
C THR A 265 -8.96 -6.78 5.61
N ALA A 266 -10.16 -7.36 5.73
CA ALA A 266 -10.50 -8.58 4.97
C ALA A 266 -10.56 -8.33 3.45
N ARG A 267 -10.91 -7.10 3.05
CA ARG A 267 -11.03 -6.63 1.67
C ARG A 267 -10.35 -5.29 1.50
N GLY A 268 -10.05 -4.93 0.26
CA GLY A 268 -9.51 -3.60 -0.07
C GLY A 268 -8.73 -3.59 -1.37
N GLY A 269 -8.32 -4.77 -1.85
CA GLY A 269 -7.39 -4.86 -2.97
C GLY A 269 -6.05 -4.21 -2.64
N HIS A 270 -5.26 -3.94 -3.68
CA HIS A 270 -3.95 -3.34 -3.48
C HIS A 270 -4.03 -1.89 -3.03
N ILE A 271 -4.73 -1.03 -3.76
CA ILE A 271 -4.84 0.40 -3.39
C ILE A 271 -6.28 0.88 -3.37
N GLY A 272 -7.24 -0.05 -3.29
CA GLY A 272 -8.66 0.24 -3.41
C GLY A 272 -9.23 0.87 -2.16
N PHE A 273 -9.42 0.07 -1.11
CA PHE A 273 -10.02 0.48 0.18
C PHE A 273 -11.27 1.37 0.01
N LEU A 274 -12.12 1.02 -0.96
CA LEU A 274 -13.31 1.78 -1.32
C LEU A 274 -14.44 1.50 -0.33
N GLU A 275 -14.96 2.54 0.29
CA GLU A 275 -15.96 2.41 1.36
C GLU A 275 -17.31 3.01 0.98
N GLY A 276 -18.37 2.28 1.35
CA GLY A 276 -19.75 2.70 1.22
C GLY A 276 -20.34 2.50 -0.18
N TRP A 277 -21.64 2.77 -0.32
CA TRP A 277 -22.38 2.54 -1.57
C TRP A 277 -21.87 3.39 -2.74
N TRP A 278 -21.38 4.59 -2.46
CA TRP A 278 -20.86 5.51 -3.46
C TRP A 278 -19.44 5.97 -3.09
N PRO A 279 -18.41 5.30 -3.63
CA PRO A 279 -17.01 5.58 -3.31
C PRO A 279 -16.49 6.89 -3.90
N ALA A 280 -17.32 7.61 -4.66
CA ALA A 280 -17.05 8.94 -5.19
C ALA A 280 -17.56 10.08 -4.27
N ARG A 281 -17.96 9.78 -3.03
CA ARG A 281 -18.22 10.79 -1.98
C ARG A 281 -16.94 11.60 -1.66
N ALA A 282 -17.06 12.58 -0.76
CA ALA A 282 -15.92 13.39 -0.35
C ALA A 282 -14.75 12.48 0.07
N ALA A 283 -13.56 12.72 -0.48
CA ALA A 283 -12.41 11.84 -0.30
C ALA A 283 -12.03 11.61 1.17
N ARG A 284 -12.33 12.59 2.04
CA ARG A 284 -12.15 12.51 3.50
C ARG A 284 -12.96 11.39 4.15
N ASP A 285 -14.06 10.98 3.52
CA ASP A 285 -14.96 9.94 4.02
C ASP A 285 -14.50 8.54 3.57
N GLN A 286 -13.46 8.43 2.73
CA GLN A 286 -12.91 7.14 2.32
C GLN A 286 -11.96 6.57 3.38
N TYR A 287 -11.91 5.24 3.46
CA TYR A 287 -11.24 4.51 4.54
C TYR A 287 -9.79 4.94 4.79
N ILE A 288 -8.97 5.06 3.73
CA ILE A 288 -7.57 5.51 3.85
C ILE A 288 -7.47 6.90 4.46
N ALA A 289 -8.32 7.83 4.04
CA ALA A 289 -8.29 9.21 4.51
C ALA A 289 -8.75 9.31 5.97
N ARG A 290 -9.79 8.56 6.35
CA ARG A 290 -10.26 8.44 7.73
C ARG A 290 -9.17 7.88 8.63
N LEU A 291 -8.52 6.79 8.21
CA LEU A 291 -7.42 6.16 8.94
C LEU A 291 -6.25 7.13 9.13
N ALA A 292 -5.79 7.76 8.03
CA ALA A 292 -4.70 8.73 8.08
C ALA A 292 -5.03 9.90 9.01
N THR A 293 -6.24 10.42 8.92
CA THR A 293 -6.70 11.53 9.77
C THR A 293 -6.70 11.15 11.25
N GLN A 294 -7.30 10.00 11.60
CA GLN A 294 -7.34 9.55 12.99
C GLN A 294 -5.94 9.27 13.54
N TYR A 295 -5.13 8.50 12.81
CA TYR A 295 -3.78 8.12 13.22
C TYR A 295 -2.86 9.34 13.42
N PHE A 296 -2.80 10.24 12.45
CA PHE A 296 -1.91 11.39 12.54
C PHE A 296 -2.42 12.47 13.48
N ALA A 297 -3.73 12.71 13.58
CA ALA A 297 -4.27 13.65 14.57
C ALA A 297 -3.98 13.17 16.00
N ALA A 298 -4.15 11.88 16.27
CA ALA A 298 -3.82 11.26 17.54
C ALA A 298 -2.33 11.37 17.87
N LEU A 299 -1.45 11.05 16.91
CA LEU A 299 0.00 11.12 17.11
C LEU A 299 0.48 12.54 17.35
N LEU A 300 -0.07 13.53 16.65
CA LEU A 300 0.28 14.93 16.85
C LEU A 300 -0.11 15.45 18.25
N ALA A 301 -1.09 14.81 18.89
CA ALA A 301 -1.47 15.07 20.28
C ALA A 301 -0.60 14.33 21.32
N ARG A 302 0.12 13.28 20.91
CA ARG A 302 1.04 12.47 21.73
C ARG A 302 2.49 12.66 21.30
N ALA A 303 3.04 13.83 21.61
CA ALA A 303 4.40 14.22 21.22
C ALA A 303 5.50 13.32 21.81
N ASP A 304 5.21 12.59 22.89
CA ASP A 304 6.07 11.59 23.53
C ASP A 304 6.30 10.33 22.67
N LEU A 305 5.34 9.99 21.80
CA LEU A 305 5.47 8.87 20.86
C LEU A 305 6.15 9.24 19.55
N LEU A 306 6.20 10.53 19.24
CA LEU A 306 6.98 11.02 18.11
C LEU A 306 8.45 10.88 18.47
N HIS A 307 9.26 10.41 17.53
CA HIS A 307 10.70 10.37 17.75
C HIS A 307 11.18 11.78 18.09
N ALA A 308 11.84 11.95 19.25
CA ALA A 308 12.62 13.15 19.47
C ALA A 308 13.61 13.21 18.30
N ALA A 309 13.50 14.24 17.46
CA ALA A 309 14.58 14.57 16.56
C ALA A 309 15.84 14.69 17.45
N PRO A 310 16.96 14.03 17.11
CA PRO A 310 18.20 14.40 17.76
C PRO A 310 18.35 15.91 17.60
N ASP A 311 18.52 16.62 18.72
CA ASP A 311 18.62 18.08 18.76
C ASP A 311 19.48 18.55 17.57
N CYS A 312 18.85 19.30 16.65
CA CYS A 312 19.52 19.95 15.53
C CYS A 312 19.16 21.43 15.53
#